data_AF-A0A838WIY1-F1
#
_entry.id   AF-A0A838WIY1-F1
#
_cell.length_a   1.000
_cell.length_b   1.000
_cell.length_c   1.000
_cell.angle_alpha   90.00
_cell.angle_beta   90.00
_cell.angle_gamma   90.00
#
_symmetry.space_group_name_H-M   'P 1'
#
loop_
_entity.id
_entity.type
_entity.pdbx_description
1 polymer ?
#
loop_
_entity_poly.entity_id
_entity_poly.type
_entity_poly.pdbx_seq_one_letter_code
_entity_poly.pdbx_strand_id
1 'polypeptide(L)' 'MKFPIEQILNLPEMKVLDCQEIEGAGIIITIEKAVNHCTCPNCGHITHSIHQNH' A
#
# COMPACT_ATOMS: atom_id res chain seq x y z
N MET A 1 -9.89 -8.77 -19.61
CA MET A 1 -9.51 -9.83 -18.65
C MET A 1 -9.73 -9.28 -17.25
N LYS A 2 -10.42 -9.99 -16.35
CA LYS A 2 -10.65 -9.54 -14.96
C LYS A 2 -9.69 -10.25 -14.02
N PHE A 3 -8.39 -9.94 -14.10
CA PHE A 3 -7.51 -10.28 -12.99
C PHE A 3 -7.73 -9.23 -11.89
N PRO A 4 -7.93 -9.62 -10.62
CA PRO A 4 -8.03 -8.64 -9.55
C PRO A 4 -6.70 -7.90 -9.45
N ILE A 5 -6.74 -6.57 -9.58
CA ILE A 5 -5.55 -5.70 -9.47
C ILE A 5 -4.77 -6.00 -8.18
N GLU A 6 -5.47 -6.36 -7.11
CA GLU A 6 -4.92 -6.80 -5.83
C GLU A 6 -3.95 -7.98 -5.98
N GLN A 7 -4.27 -8.96 -6.82
CA GLN A 7 -3.41 -10.13 -7.08
C GLN A 7 -2.18 -9.77 -7.91
N ILE A 8 -2.28 -8.77 -8.80
CA ILE A 8 -1.17 -8.31 -9.63
C ILE A 8 -0.15 -7.54 -8.78
N LEU A 9 -0.64 -6.64 -7.92
CA LEU A 9 0.21 -5.85 -7.03
C LEU A 9 0.92 -6.73 -6.00
N ASN A 10 0.19 -7.70 -5.41
CA ASN A 10 0.70 -8.61 -4.40
C ASN A 10 1.50 -7.90 -3.29
N LEU A 11 1.03 -6.70 -2.90
CA LEU A 11 1.66 -5.90 -1.86
C LEU A 11 1.12 -6.34 -0.50
N PRO A 12 1.97 -6.81 0.42
CA PRO A 12 1.53 -7.25 1.73
C PRO A 12 0.92 -6.08 2.51
N GLU A 13 -0.13 -6.37 3.27
CA GLU A 13 -0.79 -5.40 4.16
C GLU A 13 -1.30 -4.13 3.46
N MET A 14 -1.58 -4.22 2.17
CA MET A 14 -2.17 -3.14 1.38
C MET A 14 -3.52 -3.56 0.80
N LYS A 15 -4.42 -2.60 0.71
CA LYS A 15 -5.76 -2.73 0.12
C LYS A 15 -5.87 -1.77 -1.06
N VAL A 16 -6.44 -2.24 -2.17
CA VAL A 16 -6.77 -1.37 -3.31
C VAL A 16 -8.06 -0.62 -2.99
N LEU A 17 -8.02 0.71 -3.08
CA LEU A 17 -9.17 1.58 -2.88
C LEU A 17 -9.87 1.93 -4.20
N ASP A 18 -9.07 2.19 -5.24
CA ASP A 18 -9.57 2.62 -6.54
C ASP A 18 -8.59 2.24 -7.67
N CYS A 19 -9.11 2.11 -8.88
CA CYS A 19 -8.35 1.78 -10.07
C CYS A 19 -8.92 2.53 -11.28
N GLN A 20 -8.11 3.39 -11.89
CA GLN A 20 -8.49 4.22 -13.02
C GLN A 20 -7.58 3.92 -14.22
N GLU A 21 -8.18 3.63 -15.36
CA GLU A 21 -7.46 3.55 -16.63
C GLU A 21 -7.44 4.94 -17.29
N ILE A 22 -6.25 5.43 -17.62
CA ILE A 22 -6.05 6.70 -18.30
C ILE A 22 -5.47 6.40 -19.69
N GLU A 23 -6.23 6.75 -20.72
CA GLU A 23 -5.85 6.57 -22.11
C GLU A 23 -4.50 7.27 -22.40
N GLY A 24 -3.55 6.51 -22.94
CA GLY A 24 -2.20 7.00 -23.26
C GLY A 24 -1.24 7.14 -22.08
N ALA A 25 -1.67 6.97 -20.83
CA ALA A 25 -0.81 7.07 -19.64
C ALA A 25 -0.68 5.75 -18.86
N GLY A 26 -1.71 4.90 -18.87
CA GLY A 26 -1.71 3.60 -18.19
C GLY A 26 -2.75 3.54 -17.07
N ILE A 27 -2.43 2.82 -15.99
CA ILE A 27 -3.35 2.57 -14.88
C ILE A 27 -2.88 3.32 -13.63
N ILE A 28 -3.74 4.13 -13.04
CA ILE A 28 -3.55 4.69 -11.70
C ILE A 28 -4.28 3.81 -10.70
N ILE A 29 -3.56 3.37 -9.67
CA ILE A 29 -4.11 2.54 -8.60
C ILE A 29 -3.94 3.29 -7.29
N THR A 30 -5.04 3.54 -6.60
CA THR A 30 -5.03 4.09 -5.25
C THR A 30 -5.03 2.94 -4.26
N ILE A 31 -4.08 2.92 -3.34
CA ILE A 31 -3.94 1.90 -2.29
C ILE A 31 -3.86 2.53 -0.91
N GLU A 32 -4.30 1.78 0.09
CA GLU A 32 -4.21 2.14 1.50
C GLU A 32 -3.54 1.01 2.28
N LYS A 33 -2.82 1.37 3.34
CA LYS A 33 -2.28 0.38 4.26
C LYS A 33 -3.43 -0.23 5.07
N ALA A 34 -3.62 -1.54 4.94
CA ALA A 34 -4.70 -2.27 5.60
C ALA A 34 -4.48 -2.48 7.12
N VAL A 35 -3.31 -2.08 7.63
CA VAL A 35 -2.90 -2.28 9.02
C VAL A 35 -2.46 -0.97 9.68
N ASN A 36 -2.84 -0.82 10.94
CA ASN A 36 -2.52 0.36 11.76
C ASN A 36 -1.18 0.23 12.48
N HIS A 37 -0.16 -0.29 11.80
CA HIS A 37 1.21 -0.33 12.32
C HIS A 37 2.20 -0.05 11.20
N CYS A 38 3.40 0.38 11.54
CA CYS A 38 4.49 0.54 10.61
C CYS A 38 5.81 0.04 11.20
N THR A 39 6.68 -0.44 10.33
CA THR A 39 8.05 -0.77 10.69
C THR A 39 8.86 0.51 10.63
N CYS A 40 9.50 0.88 11.73
CA CYS A 40 10.39 2.04 11.76
C CYS A 40 11.57 1.79 10.79
N PRO A 41 11.82 2.64 9.79
CA PRO A 41 12.93 2.43 8.85
C PRO A 41 14.30 2.58 9.51
N ASN A 42 14.38 3.22 10.68
CA ASN A 42 15.62 3.42 11.41
C ASN A 42 15.99 2.24 12.30
N CYS A 43 15.05 1.70 13.08
CA CYS A 43 15.33 0.67 14.08
C CYS A 43 14.65 -0.69 13.82
N GLY A 44 13.81 -0.81 12.78
CA GLY A 44 13.09 -2.04 12.46
C GLY A 44 11.96 -2.40 13.42
N HIS A 45 11.68 -1.57 14.45
CA HIS A 45 10.62 -1.84 15.41
C HIS A 45 9.24 -1.64 14.76
N ILE A 46 8.35 -2.61 14.93
CA ILE A 46 6.94 -2.49 14.54
C ILE A 46 6.23 -1.65 15.59
N THR A 47 5.59 -0.57 15.16
CA THR A 47 4.90 0.36 16.06
C THR A 47 3.54 0.76 15.50
N HIS A 48 2.57 0.93 16.39
CA HIS A 48 1.24 1.47 16.06
C HIS A 48 1.22 3.00 16.03
N SER A 49 2.36 3.65 16.28
CA SER A 49 2.52 5.11 16.32
C SER A 49 3.85 5.51 15.69
N ILE A 50 3.93 6.69 15.10
CA ILE A 50 5.21 7.19 14.56
C ILE A 50 6.17 7.34 15.73
N HIS A 51 7.21 6.49 15.78
CA HIS A 51 8.27 6.59 16.76
C HIS A 51 9.12 7.83 16.41
N GLN A 52 8.82 8.96 17.05
CA GLN A 52 9.66 10.15 17.00
C GLN A 52 10.75 10.01 18.05
N ASN A 53 11.99 9.83 17.61
CA ASN A 53 13.25 9.99 18.36
C ASN A 53 13.27 9.52 19.83
N HIS A 54 14.00 8.43 20.08
CA HIS A 54 14.66 8.21 21.37
C HIS A 54 16.15 8.02 21.13
#